data_AF-C3ZGG2-F1
#
_entry.id   AF-C3ZGG2-F1
#
_cell.length_a   1.000
_cell.length_b   1.000
_cell.length_c   1.000
_cell.angle_alpha   90.00
_cell.angle_beta   90.00
_cell.angle_gamma   90.00
#
_symmetry.space_group_name_H-M   'P 1'
#
loop_
_entity.id
_entity.type
_entity.pdbx_description
1 polymer ?
#
loop_
_entity_poly.entity_id
_entity_poly.type
_entity_poly.pdbx_seq_one_letter_code
_entity_poly.pdbx_strand_id
1 'polypeptide(L)'
;SRSDPVTFECENQVISSVTSSYNCSSPSDRAWAFDCKAVTGVELDECFWSPYINDFGGVVAFQCPFNSLVTGFYSPFRDDKNDRRWKVKCCRPGSYLAYNCLTTIASNEWDDDLKFSSPSGYFMRGIHS
;
A
#
# COMPACT_ATOMS: atom_id res chain seq x y z
N SER A 1 -13.47 -7.46 12.33
CA SER A 1 -12.73 -8.21 13.37
C SER A 1 -11.24 -7.92 13.20
N ARG A 2 -10.40 -8.04 14.24
CA ARG A 2 -8.95 -7.82 14.10
C ARG A 2 -8.24 -8.89 13.25
N SER A 3 -8.92 -9.97 12.86
CA SER A 3 -8.40 -11.00 11.96
C SER A 3 -8.97 -10.92 10.54
N ASP A 4 -9.82 -9.91 10.26
CA ASP A 4 -10.40 -9.75 8.93
C ASP A 4 -9.35 -9.19 7.95
N PRO A 5 -9.41 -9.57 6.67
CA PRO A 5 -8.51 -9.00 5.67
C PRO A 5 -8.72 -7.49 5.58
N VAL A 6 -7.62 -6.76 5.59
CA VAL A 6 -7.64 -5.34 5.26
C VAL A 6 -7.93 -5.24 3.77
N THR A 7 -8.98 -4.54 3.39
CA THR A 7 -9.30 -4.23 1.99
C THR A 7 -9.61 -2.74 1.93
N PHE A 8 -8.83 -1.99 1.17
CA PHE A 8 -9.04 -0.56 0.98
C PHE A 8 -8.71 -0.17 -0.45
N GLU A 9 -9.58 0.64 -1.03
CA GLU A 9 -9.45 1.14 -2.40
C GLU A 9 -9.81 2.62 -2.44
N CYS A 10 -9.00 3.38 -3.17
CA CYS A 10 -9.27 4.75 -3.54
C CYS A 10 -10.05 4.78 -4.86
N GLU A 11 -11.29 5.27 -4.85
CA GLU A 11 -12.09 5.44 -6.06
C GLU A 11 -11.54 6.60 -6.91
N ASN A 12 -11.01 6.28 -8.09
CA ASN A 12 -10.38 7.25 -9.01
C ASN A 12 -9.33 8.16 -8.34
N GLN A 13 -8.65 7.64 -7.31
CA GLN A 13 -7.63 8.34 -6.55
C GLN A 13 -6.47 7.37 -6.25
N VAL A 14 -5.35 7.92 -5.82
CA VAL A 14 -4.12 7.18 -5.51
C VAL A 14 -3.94 7.17 -4.00
N ILE A 15 -3.40 6.07 -3.45
CA ILE A 15 -3.00 6.02 -2.05
C ILE A 15 -1.96 7.12 -1.80
N SER A 16 -2.27 8.01 -0.86
CA SER A 16 -1.43 9.14 -0.49
C SER A 16 -0.70 8.93 0.83
N SER A 17 -1.30 8.16 1.73
CA SER A 17 -0.82 7.90 3.10
C SER A 17 -1.13 6.47 3.52
N VAL A 18 -0.22 5.90 4.29
CA VAL A 18 -0.41 4.60 4.96
C VAL A 18 0.06 4.77 6.40
N THR A 19 -0.83 4.48 7.34
CA THR A 19 -0.49 4.43 8.76
C THR A 19 -0.81 3.06 9.33
N SER A 20 0.05 2.57 10.20
CA SER A 20 -0.19 1.36 10.96
C SER A 20 0.20 1.57 12.41
N SER A 21 -0.66 1.14 13.33
CA SER A 21 -0.35 1.15 14.76
C SER A 21 -0.15 -0.26 15.32
N TYR A 22 0.87 -0.40 16.14
CA TYR A 22 1.22 -1.64 16.82
C TYR A 22 0.99 -1.52 18.34
N ASN A 23 0.50 -2.59 18.97
CA ASN A 23 0.25 -2.62 20.41
C ASN A 23 0.92 -3.84 21.06
N CYS A 24 2.10 -3.63 21.64
CA CYS A 24 2.88 -4.68 22.32
C CYS A 24 2.17 -5.27 23.56
N SER A 25 1.28 -4.49 24.20
CA SER A 25 0.59 -4.90 25.43
C SER A 25 -0.56 -5.88 25.17
N SER A 26 -0.95 -6.08 23.90
CA SER A 26 -1.93 -7.06 23.47
C SER A 26 -1.59 -7.49 22.04
N PRO A 27 -0.70 -8.49 21.86
CA PRO A 27 -0.22 -8.93 20.55
C PRO A 27 -1.39 -9.43 19.73
N SER A 28 -1.91 -8.52 18.93
CA SER A 28 -2.99 -8.68 17.98
C SER A 28 -2.57 -7.98 16.72
N ASP A 29 -3.25 -8.29 15.62
CA ASP A 29 -2.94 -7.72 14.33
C ASP A 29 -2.88 -6.18 14.36
N ARG A 30 -1.97 -5.63 13.55
CA ARG A 30 -1.79 -4.19 13.38
C ARG A 30 -3.08 -3.55 12.87
N ALA A 31 -3.42 -2.37 13.38
CA ALA A 31 -4.49 -1.55 12.82
C ALA A 31 -3.94 -0.73 11.65
N TRP A 32 -4.74 -0.54 10.59
CA TRP A 32 -4.32 0.14 9.37
C TRP A 32 -5.28 1.27 9.02
N ALA A 33 -4.74 2.40 8.59
CA ALA A 33 -5.51 3.48 7.99
C ALA A 33 -4.80 4.03 6.75
N PHE A 34 -5.60 4.49 5.80
CA PHE A 34 -5.16 4.90 4.48
C PHE A 34 -5.85 6.21 4.11
N ASP A 35 -5.12 7.08 3.41
CA ASP A 35 -5.71 8.26 2.77
C ASP A 35 -5.50 8.21 1.27
N CYS A 36 -6.38 8.89 0.55
CA CYS A 36 -6.37 9.00 -0.90
C CYS A 36 -6.01 10.43 -1.32
N LYS A 37 -5.45 10.57 -2.53
CA LYS A 37 -5.35 11.86 -3.21
C LYS A 37 -5.66 11.73 -4.69
N ALA A 38 -6.32 12.75 -5.22
CA ALA A 38 -6.62 12.83 -6.65
C ALA A 38 -5.36 13.08 -7.48
N VAL A 39 -5.38 12.59 -8.72
CA VAL A 39 -4.46 13.01 -9.78
C VAL A 39 -5.19 14.05 -10.61
N THR A 40 -4.88 15.34 -10.42
CA THR A 40 -5.65 16.43 -11.05
C THR A 40 -5.63 16.31 -12.57
N GLY A 41 -6.82 16.30 -13.18
CA GLY A 41 -6.99 16.27 -14.64
C GLY A 41 -6.68 14.92 -15.28
N VAL A 42 -6.61 13.84 -14.50
CA VAL A 42 -6.34 12.49 -14.98
C VAL A 42 -7.37 11.53 -14.42
N GLU A 43 -7.96 10.73 -15.31
CA GLU A 43 -8.79 9.59 -14.93
C GLU A 43 -7.92 8.34 -14.80
N LEU A 44 -8.14 7.56 -13.75
CA LEU A 44 -7.46 6.29 -13.54
C LEU A 44 -8.27 5.15 -14.17
N ASP A 45 -7.64 4.43 -15.10
CA ASP A 45 -8.25 3.34 -15.85
C ASP A 45 -7.37 2.07 -15.82
N GLU A 46 -7.77 1.05 -16.58
CA GLU A 46 -7.05 -0.23 -16.71
C GLU A 46 -6.57 -0.83 -15.37
N CYS A 47 -7.46 -0.81 -14.37
CA CYS A 47 -7.12 -1.26 -13.03
C CYS A 47 -7.01 -2.78 -12.93
N PHE A 48 -6.01 -3.27 -12.19
CA PHE A 48 -5.88 -4.68 -11.84
C PHE A 48 -5.33 -4.87 -10.43
N TRP A 49 -5.70 -5.97 -9.81
CA TRP A 49 -5.06 -6.46 -8.60
C TRP A 49 -3.84 -7.30 -8.94
N SER A 50 -2.73 -7.08 -8.25
CA SER A 50 -1.58 -7.97 -8.32
C SER A 50 -1.93 -9.37 -7.76
N PRO A 51 -1.15 -10.40 -8.12
CA PRO A 51 -1.00 -11.58 -7.25
C PRO A 51 -0.54 -11.18 -5.84
N TYR A 52 -0.51 -12.14 -4.91
CA TYR A 52 0.19 -11.90 -3.64
C TYR A 52 1.65 -11.57 -3.93
N ILE A 53 2.12 -10.45 -3.40
CA ILE A 53 3.46 -9.91 -3.68
C ILE A 53 4.51 -10.42 -2.70
N ASN A 54 4.08 -11.07 -1.62
CA ASN A 54 4.92 -11.72 -0.62
C ASN A 54 4.20 -12.95 -0.06
N ASP A 55 4.99 -13.88 0.48
CA ASP A 55 4.50 -14.95 1.35
C ASP A 55 4.44 -14.49 2.81
N PHE A 56 3.79 -15.27 3.68
CA PHE A 56 3.83 -15.00 5.11
C PHE A 56 5.27 -15.16 5.64
N GLY A 57 5.78 -14.17 6.36
CA GLY A 57 7.17 -14.02 6.79
C GLY A 57 8.09 -13.51 5.67
N GLY A 58 7.55 -13.23 4.49
CA GLY A 58 8.31 -12.79 3.33
C GLY A 58 8.39 -11.28 3.22
N VAL A 59 9.53 -10.81 2.69
CA VAL A 59 9.75 -9.40 2.36
C VAL A 59 8.81 -8.94 1.25
N VAL A 60 8.38 -7.69 1.34
CA VAL A 60 7.62 -7.01 0.30
C VAL A 60 8.58 -6.19 -0.54
N ALA A 61 8.55 -6.39 -1.86
CA ALA A 61 9.24 -5.54 -2.83
C ALA A 61 8.45 -5.53 -4.14
N PHE A 62 7.57 -4.54 -4.30
CA PHE A 62 6.67 -4.50 -5.44
C PHE A 62 6.51 -3.10 -6.00
N GLN A 63 6.57 -2.98 -7.33
CA GLN A 63 6.23 -1.78 -8.06
C GLN A 63 5.18 -2.11 -9.11
N CYS A 64 4.11 -1.32 -9.16
CA CYS A 64 3.08 -1.41 -10.18
C CYS A 64 3.69 -1.31 -11.60
N PRO A 65 3.45 -2.29 -12.49
CA PRO A 65 3.97 -2.28 -13.84
C PRO A 65 3.23 -1.27 -14.72
N PHE A 66 3.73 -1.06 -15.94
CA PHE A 66 3.10 -0.24 -16.98
C PHE A 66 2.78 1.20 -16.55
N ASN A 67 3.67 1.82 -15.77
CA ASN A 67 3.49 3.17 -15.25
C ASN A 67 2.23 3.35 -14.36
N SER A 68 1.67 2.26 -13.86
CA SER A 68 0.46 2.31 -13.02
C SER A 68 0.79 2.86 -11.62
N LEU A 69 -0.22 3.43 -10.98
CA LEU A 69 -0.21 4.01 -9.64
C LEU A 69 -0.95 3.10 -8.66
N VAL A 70 -0.56 3.13 -7.38
CA VAL A 70 -1.18 2.33 -6.32
C VAL A 70 -2.49 2.96 -5.88
N THR A 71 -3.59 2.25 -6.07
CA THR A 71 -4.95 2.73 -5.75
C THR A 71 -5.63 1.90 -4.67
N GLY A 72 -4.99 0.84 -4.17
CA GLY A 72 -5.59 0.03 -3.12
C GLY A 72 -4.68 -1.07 -2.60
N PHE A 73 -5.06 -1.61 -1.45
CA PHE A 73 -4.40 -2.72 -0.79
C PHE A 73 -5.41 -3.78 -0.34
N TYR A 74 -4.99 -5.03 -0.47
CA TYR A 74 -5.68 -6.17 0.10
C TYR A 74 -4.68 -7.01 0.88
N SER A 75 -4.97 -7.26 2.15
CA SER A 75 -4.00 -7.86 3.07
C SER A 75 -4.66 -8.77 4.11
N PRO A 76 -4.77 -10.08 3.83
CA PRO A 76 -5.21 -11.06 4.83
C PRO A 76 -4.15 -11.23 5.90
N PHE A 77 -4.62 -11.27 7.15
CA PHE A 77 -3.83 -11.65 8.30
C PHE A 77 -4.03 -13.12 8.62
N ARG A 78 -2.98 -13.76 9.13
CA ARG A 78 -3.03 -15.12 9.66
C ARG A 78 -2.55 -15.16 11.10
N ASP A 79 -3.48 -15.43 12.01
CA ASP A 79 -3.20 -15.56 13.44
C ASP A 79 -2.10 -16.58 13.73
N ASP A 80 -2.07 -17.73 13.04
CA ASP A 80 -1.08 -18.80 13.24
C ASP A 80 0.34 -18.44 12.77
N LYS A 81 0.46 -17.40 11.94
CA LYS A 81 1.74 -16.83 11.48
C LYS A 81 2.07 -15.50 12.13
N ASN A 82 1.08 -14.86 12.75
CA ASN A 82 1.13 -13.48 13.20
C ASN A 82 1.67 -12.54 12.11
N ASP A 83 1.21 -12.73 10.87
CA ASP A 83 1.74 -12.01 9.71
C ASP A 83 0.71 -11.81 8.59
N ARG A 84 1.02 -10.90 7.65
CA ARG A 84 0.18 -10.49 6.54
C ARG A 84 0.85 -10.75 5.18
N ARG A 85 0.03 -11.17 4.21
CA ARG A 85 0.40 -11.11 2.78
C ARG A 85 -0.29 -9.97 2.10
N TRP A 86 0.31 -9.41 1.06
CA TRP A 86 -0.19 -8.21 0.41
C TRP A 86 -0.54 -8.45 -1.05
N LYS A 87 -1.62 -7.81 -1.51
CA LYS A 87 -1.89 -7.51 -2.90
C LYS A 87 -2.03 -5.99 -3.04
N VAL A 88 -1.69 -5.50 -4.22
CA VAL A 88 -1.74 -4.07 -4.56
C VAL A 88 -2.65 -3.90 -5.76
N LYS A 89 -3.56 -2.94 -5.67
CA LYS A 89 -4.35 -2.50 -6.82
C LYS A 89 -3.56 -1.43 -7.57
N CYS A 90 -3.37 -1.67 -8.86
CA CYS A 90 -2.66 -0.78 -9.75
C CYS A 90 -3.64 -0.26 -10.81
N CYS A 91 -3.68 1.05 -11.05
CA CYS A 91 -4.44 1.65 -12.15
C CYS A 91 -3.55 2.55 -12.99
N ARG A 92 -3.78 2.59 -14.31
CA ARG A 92 -3.04 3.45 -15.22
C ARG A 92 -3.60 4.88 -15.17
N PRO A 93 -2.72 5.89 -15.17
CA PRO A 93 -3.13 7.29 -15.28
C PRO A 93 -3.23 7.73 -16.75
N GLY A 94 -3.86 6.92 -17.61
CA GLY A 94 -3.94 7.17 -19.06
C GLY A 94 -2.58 7.47 -19.71
N SER A 95 -2.47 8.61 -20.39
CA SER A 95 -1.22 9.07 -21.03
C SER A 95 -0.23 9.76 -20.09
N TYR A 96 -0.61 10.00 -18.82
CA TYR A 96 0.27 10.67 -17.86
C TYR A 96 1.44 9.75 -17.49
N LEU A 97 2.68 10.24 -17.64
CA LEU A 97 3.87 9.49 -17.27
C LEU A 97 4.31 9.85 -15.85
N ALA A 98 4.39 8.87 -14.96
CA ALA A 98 4.99 9.03 -13.65
C ALA A 98 6.48 8.68 -13.74
N TYR A 99 7.34 9.69 -13.61
CA TYR A 99 8.80 9.57 -13.73
C TYR A 99 9.49 9.98 -12.42
N ASN A 100 10.82 9.87 -12.36
CA ASN A 100 11.63 10.15 -11.15
C ASN A 100 11.18 9.36 -9.91
N CYS A 101 11.08 8.03 -10.05
CA CYS A 101 10.70 7.15 -8.94
C CYS A 101 11.74 7.23 -7.82
N LEU A 102 11.29 7.61 -6.63
CA LEU A 102 12.09 7.63 -5.40
C LEU A 102 11.63 6.50 -4.49
N THR A 103 12.58 5.75 -3.96
CA THR A 103 12.33 4.86 -2.82
C THR A 103 12.51 5.69 -1.56
N THR A 104 11.48 5.78 -0.73
CA THR A 104 11.61 6.47 0.55
C THR A 104 12.55 5.70 1.46
N ILE A 105 13.19 6.40 2.41
CA ILE A 105 13.80 5.71 3.55
C ILE A 105 12.74 4.94 4.34
N ALA A 106 13.19 3.99 5.17
CA ALA A 106 12.31 3.26 6.07
C ALA A 106 11.44 4.26 6.86
N SER A 107 10.11 4.06 6.79
CA SER A 107 9.12 4.94 7.43
C SER A 107 8.89 4.57 8.90
N ASN A 108 9.47 3.46 9.35
CA ASN A 108 9.47 2.96 10.72
C ASN A 108 10.58 1.89 10.87
N GLU A 109 10.84 1.50 12.12
CA GLU A 109 11.68 0.35 12.48
C GLU A 109 10.81 -0.86 12.86
N TRP A 110 11.47 -1.99 13.15
CA TRP A 110 10.81 -3.19 13.68
C TRP A 110 10.00 -2.88 14.94
N ASP A 111 8.78 -3.43 15.00
CA ASP A 111 7.84 -3.23 16.12
C ASP A 111 7.42 -1.78 16.39
N ASP A 112 7.64 -0.86 15.44
CA ASP A 112 7.16 0.53 15.52
C ASP A 112 5.96 0.78 14.60
N ASP A 113 5.26 1.88 14.85
CA ASP A 113 4.15 2.38 14.05
C ASP A 113 4.64 2.81 12.65
N LEU A 114 3.96 2.36 11.60
CA LEU A 114 4.23 2.85 10.24
C LEU A 114 3.55 4.20 10.05
N LYS A 115 4.29 5.22 9.59
CA LYS A 115 3.72 6.51 9.16
C LYS A 115 4.36 6.97 7.86
N PHE A 116 3.67 6.72 6.75
CA PHE A 116 4.09 7.15 5.43
C PHE A 116 3.08 8.15 4.84
N SER A 117 3.60 9.24 4.27
CA SER A 117 2.84 10.15 3.41
C SER A 117 3.66 10.53 2.19
N SER A 118 3.07 10.35 1.01
CA SER A 118 3.69 10.75 -0.26
C SER A 118 3.84 12.28 -0.34
N PRO A 119 5.03 12.80 -0.69
CA PRO A 119 5.23 14.24 -0.83
C PRO A 119 4.30 14.88 -1.87
N SER A 120 4.14 16.20 -1.78
CA SER A 120 3.42 16.96 -2.81
C SER A 120 4.06 16.74 -4.18
N GLY A 121 3.25 16.46 -5.19
CA GLY A 121 3.70 16.16 -6.56
C GLY A 121 4.19 14.73 -6.81
N TYR A 122 4.28 13.86 -5.78
CA TYR A 122 4.65 12.46 -5.94
C TYR A 122 3.45 11.53 -5.80
N PHE A 123 3.45 10.38 -6.49
CA PHE A 123 2.38 9.38 -6.38
C PHE A 123 2.97 8.04 -5.99
N MET A 124 2.24 7.28 -5.15
CA MET A 124 2.68 5.94 -4.77
C MET A 124 2.60 5.01 -5.98
N ARG A 125 3.71 4.31 -6.26
CA ARG A 125 3.82 3.32 -7.34
C ARG A 125 4.18 1.92 -6.85
N GLY A 126 4.55 1.79 -5.59
CA GLY A 126 5.01 0.53 -5.03
C GLY A 126 5.21 0.62 -3.53
N ILE A 127 5.52 -0.52 -2.93
CA ILE A 127 5.83 -0.67 -1.51
C ILE A 127 7.03 -1.60 -1.34
N HIS A 128 7.81 -1.35 -0.29
CA HIS A 128 8.93 -2.17 0.14
C HIS A 128 8.94 -2.29 1.67
N SER A 129 9.46 -3.40 2.19
CA SER A 129 9.64 -3.66 3.63
C SER A 129 11.11 -3.88 3.97
#